data_AF-A0A497BA64-F1
#
_entry.id   AF-A0A497BA64-F1
#
_cell.length_a   1.000
_cell.length_b   1.000
_cell.length_c   1.000
_cell.angle_alpha   90.00
_cell.angle_beta   90.00
_cell.angle_gamma   90.00
#
_symmetry.space_group_name_H-M   'P 1'
#
loop_
_entity.id
_entity.type
_entity.pdbx_description
1 polymer ?
#
loop_
_entity_poly.entity_id
_entity_poly.type
_entity_poly.pdbx_seq_one_letter_code
_entity_poly.pdbx_strand_id
1 'polypeptide(L)'
;MGVGARYYPTPSHFINEAKRLGVSKRIPGYPRFFRTLHNKVFLVHWKTREIFGFFIPQSVEIIGDAEEIAKIAKKCGAKVEKVDPKKAAAEPERGCGKRQVGGGYLVAYCSEEQKERILEEARISGIEIKELSLAGPLVVIPKSQRIQYKGPFFRGYRYVKVDIRNRKYTIIKVKVKKKKVKK
;
A
#
# COMPACT_ATOMS: atom_id res chain seq x y z
N MET A 1 -4.62 4.14 -0.21
CA MET A 1 -3.94 4.74 0.97
C MET A 1 -3.36 6.08 0.58
N GLY A 2 -3.25 7.00 1.55
CA GLY A 2 -2.69 8.33 1.32
C GLY A 2 -1.17 8.41 1.29
N VAL A 3 -0.64 9.27 0.43
CA VAL A 3 0.76 9.73 0.39
C VAL A 3 0.78 11.22 0.69
N GLY A 4 1.40 11.57 1.82
CA GLY A 4 1.35 12.92 2.39
C GLY A 4 2.26 13.91 1.68
N ALA A 5 1.67 15.02 1.22
CA ALA A 5 2.37 16.08 0.49
C ALA A 5 3.48 16.78 1.31
N ARG A 6 3.36 16.75 2.65
CA ARG A 6 4.39 17.27 3.57
C ARG A 6 5.75 16.60 3.36
N TYR A 7 5.73 15.28 3.12
CA TYR A 7 6.92 14.45 3.03
C TYR A 7 7.27 14.09 1.58
N TYR A 8 6.25 14.06 0.72
CA TYR A 8 6.38 13.76 -0.70
C TYR A 8 5.69 14.90 -1.47
N PRO A 9 6.39 15.99 -1.81
CA PRO A 9 5.78 17.15 -2.46
C PRO A 9 5.07 16.84 -3.79
N THR A 10 5.58 15.83 -4.50
CA THR A 10 5.01 15.31 -5.75
C THR A 10 4.98 13.78 -5.73
N PRO A 11 4.13 13.13 -6.56
CA PRO A 11 4.13 11.66 -6.67
C PRO A 11 5.50 11.08 -6.99
N SER A 12 6.32 11.78 -7.78
CA SER A 12 7.67 11.34 -8.17
C SER A 12 8.59 11.10 -6.98
N HIS A 13 8.44 11.85 -5.88
CA HIS A 13 9.25 11.64 -4.67
C HIS A 13 8.98 10.25 -4.07
N PHE A 14 7.71 9.86 -3.97
CA PHE A 14 7.35 8.53 -3.46
C PHE A 14 7.74 7.43 -4.43
N ILE A 15 7.59 7.68 -5.74
CA ILE A 15 8.00 6.74 -6.80
C ILE A 15 9.51 6.47 -6.70
N ASN A 16 10.34 7.50 -6.62
CA ASN A 16 11.79 7.35 -6.51
C ASN A 16 12.21 6.61 -5.23
N GLU A 17 11.54 6.89 -4.10
CA GLU A 17 11.76 6.13 -2.87
C GLU A 17 11.38 4.65 -3.03
N ALA A 18 10.21 4.37 -3.63
CA ALA A 18 9.75 3.00 -3.86
C ALA A 18 10.72 2.21 -4.75
N LYS A 19 11.33 2.88 -5.75
CA LYS A 19 12.38 2.30 -6.60
C LYS A 19 13.62 1.90 -5.78
N ARG A 20 14.02 2.73 -4.82
CA ARG A 20 15.23 2.53 -4.01
C ARG A 20 15.04 1.54 -2.85
N LEU A 21 13.91 1.62 -2.14
CA LEU A 21 13.69 0.97 -0.85
C LEU A 21 12.48 0.02 -0.81
N GLY A 22 11.79 -0.16 -1.94
CA GLY A 22 10.48 -0.78 -1.95
C GLY A 22 9.41 0.09 -1.28
N VAL A 23 8.18 -0.44 -1.22
CA VAL A 23 7.04 0.26 -0.65
C VAL A 23 6.81 -0.19 0.78
N SER A 24 6.68 0.76 1.70
CA SER A 24 6.25 0.51 3.07
C SER A 24 5.18 1.50 3.50
N LYS A 25 3.99 1.01 3.87
CA LYS A 25 2.86 1.85 4.30
C LYS A 25 2.31 1.40 5.65
N ARG A 26 2.35 2.31 6.63
CA ARG A 26 1.75 2.08 7.96
C ARG A 26 0.24 1.89 7.85
N ILE A 27 -0.27 0.88 8.54
CA ILE A 27 -1.70 0.61 8.71
C ILE A 27 -2.11 0.85 10.16
N PRO A 28 -3.26 1.52 10.41
CA PRO A 28 -3.78 1.69 11.78
C PRO A 28 -4.37 0.40 12.36
N GLY A 29 -4.63 -0.60 11.51
CA GLY A 29 -5.14 -1.92 11.86
C GLY A 29 -5.22 -2.77 10.59
N TYR A 30 -5.20 -4.10 10.69
CA TYR A 30 -5.23 -4.92 9.48
C TYR A 30 -6.59 -4.87 8.76
N PRO A 31 -6.65 -4.56 7.44
CA PRO A 31 -7.92 -4.51 6.73
C PRO A 31 -8.58 -5.88 6.67
N ARG A 32 -9.84 -5.98 7.11
CA ARG A 32 -10.63 -7.21 7.00
C ARG A 32 -10.77 -7.61 5.53
N PHE A 33 -10.67 -8.92 5.26
CA PHE A 33 -10.73 -9.49 3.90
C PHE A 33 -9.57 -9.08 2.99
N PHE A 34 -8.55 -8.40 3.52
CA PHE A 34 -7.32 -8.15 2.78
C PHE A 34 -6.45 -9.40 2.81
N ARG A 35 -5.93 -9.78 1.65
CA ARG A 35 -4.98 -10.87 1.44
C ARG A 35 -3.77 -10.30 0.72
N THR A 36 -2.61 -10.46 1.34
CA THR A 36 -1.32 -10.16 0.68
C THR A 36 -1.20 -10.99 -0.59
N LEU A 37 -0.43 -10.52 -1.57
CA LEU A 37 -0.27 -11.11 -2.90
C LEU A 37 -1.50 -11.15 -3.81
N HIS A 38 -2.70 -10.84 -3.30
CA HIS A 38 -3.95 -10.86 -4.08
C HIS A 38 -4.63 -9.50 -4.18
N ASN A 39 -4.47 -8.63 -3.19
CA ASN A 39 -5.13 -7.33 -3.19
C ASN A 39 -4.16 -6.19 -3.52
N LYS A 40 -4.63 -5.30 -4.40
CA LYS A 40 -3.94 -4.07 -4.79
C LYS A 40 -4.16 -2.97 -3.75
N VAL A 41 -3.08 -2.29 -3.39
CA VAL A 41 -3.13 -1.08 -2.58
C VAL A 41 -2.87 0.12 -3.47
N PHE A 42 -3.95 0.81 -3.86
CA PHE A 42 -3.85 2.05 -4.62
C PHE A 42 -3.35 3.20 -3.75
N LEU A 43 -2.48 4.02 -4.31
CA LEU A 43 -1.88 5.18 -3.66
C LEU A 43 -2.45 6.47 -4.23
N VAL A 44 -2.92 7.33 -3.34
CA VAL A 44 -3.38 8.68 -3.69
C VAL A 44 -2.43 9.70 -3.10
N HIS A 45 -2.00 10.65 -3.92
CA HIS A 45 -1.15 11.76 -3.48
C HIS A 45 -1.99 12.93 -2.98
N TRP A 46 -1.69 13.45 -1.78
CA TRP A 46 -2.60 14.38 -1.10
C TRP A 46 -2.66 15.79 -1.68
N LYS A 47 -1.60 16.27 -2.34
CA LYS A 47 -1.61 17.59 -2.99
C LYS A 47 -2.23 17.54 -4.39
N THR A 48 -1.79 16.60 -5.23
CA THR A 48 -2.32 16.48 -6.61
C THR A 48 -3.68 15.81 -6.66
N ARG A 49 -4.06 15.09 -5.59
CA ARG A 49 -5.35 14.38 -5.49
C ARG A 49 -5.50 13.30 -6.55
N GLU A 50 -4.41 12.78 -7.08
CA GLU A 50 -4.38 11.73 -8.09
C GLU A 50 -4.11 10.37 -7.45
N ILE A 51 -4.83 9.34 -7.87
CA ILE A 51 -4.38 7.96 -7.75
C ILE A 51 -3.30 7.76 -8.83
N PHE A 52 -2.06 7.61 -8.37
CA PHE A 52 -0.88 7.65 -9.25
C PHE A 52 -0.19 6.30 -9.41
N GLY A 53 -0.58 5.31 -8.62
CA GLY A 53 0.03 3.99 -8.65
C GLY A 53 -0.63 3.03 -7.68
N PHE A 54 -0.22 1.77 -7.77
CA PHE A 54 -0.60 0.75 -6.80
C PHE A 54 0.55 -0.24 -6.60
N PHE A 55 0.51 -0.96 -5.49
CA PHE A 55 1.42 -2.06 -5.22
C PHE A 55 0.64 -3.23 -4.64
N ILE A 56 1.23 -4.43 -4.69
CA ILE A 56 0.67 -5.65 -4.14
C ILE A 56 1.54 -6.04 -2.94
N PRO A 57 1.06 -5.89 -1.69
CA PRO A 57 1.86 -6.21 -0.50
C PRO A 57 2.20 -7.69 -0.45
N GLN A 58 3.47 -8.02 -0.16
CA GLN A 58 3.95 -9.39 0.03
C GLN A 58 3.69 -9.88 1.45
N SER A 59 3.95 -9.00 2.42
CA SER A 59 3.86 -9.34 3.84
C SER A 59 3.40 -8.13 4.65
N VAL A 60 3.11 -8.41 5.93
CA VAL A 60 2.89 -7.40 6.95
C VAL A 60 4.04 -7.47 7.92
N GLU A 61 4.81 -6.40 7.99
CA GLU A 61 5.89 -6.26 8.96
C GLU A 61 5.39 -5.55 10.22
N ILE A 62 5.70 -6.14 11.37
CA ILE A 62 5.31 -5.66 12.69
C ILE A 62 6.57 -5.26 13.45
N ILE A 63 6.66 -3.98 13.84
CA ILE A 63 7.80 -3.47 14.60
C ILE A 63 7.46 -3.53 16.09
N GLY A 64 8.11 -4.41 16.86
CA GLY A 64 7.80 -4.60 18.29
C GLY A 64 6.36 -5.04 18.54
N ASP A 65 5.65 -4.34 19.42
CA ASP A 65 4.41 -4.82 20.05
C ASP A 65 3.12 -4.41 19.30
N ALA A 66 2.94 -4.89 18.07
CA ALA A 66 1.66 -4.75 17.34
C ALA A 66 0.94 -6.11 17.17
N GLU A 67 0.72 -6.81 18.29
CA GLU A 67 0.17 -8.17 18.27
C GLU A 67 -1.23 -8.28 17.67
N GLU A 68 -2.08 -7.28 17.87
CA GLU A 68 -3.45 -7.33 17.35
C GLU A 68 -3.46 -7.33 15.81
N ILE A 69 -2.61 -6.51 15.20
CA ILE A 69 -2.43 -6.47 13.74
C ILE A 69 -1.88 -7.81 13.26
N ALA A 70 -0.88 -8.37 13.95
CA ALA A 70 -0.31 -9.67 13.63
C ALA A 70 -1.36 -10.80 13.68
N LYS A 71 -2.18 -10.83 14.74
CA LYS A 71 -3.24 -11.83 14.93
C LYS A 71 -4.29 -11.75 13.81
N ILE A 72 -4.74 -10.55 13.45
CA ILE A 72 -5.73 -10.37 12.38
C ILE A 72 -5.12 -10.69 11.01
N ALA A 73 -3.89 -10.24 10.74
CA ALA A 73 -3.19 -10.52 9.49
C ALA A 73 -3.01 -12.02 9.24
N LYS A 74 -2.56 -12.77 10.26
CA LYS A 74 -2.47 -14.24 10.20
C LYS A 74 -3.82 -14.90 9.93
N LYS A 75 -4.90 -14.45 10.60
CA LYS A 75 -6.27 -14.96 10.36
C LYS A 75 -6.76 -14.70 8.94
N CYS A 76 -6.29 -13.64 8.29
CA CYS A 76 -6.61 -13.35 6.90
C CYS A 76 -5.68 -14.06 5.90
N GLY A 77 -4.73 -14.87 6.37
CA GLY A 77 -3.80 -15.62 5.53
C GLY A 77 -2.61 -14.81 5.03
N ALA A 78 -2.30 -13.67 5.64
CA ALA A 78 -1.13 -12.90 5.26
C ALA A 78 0.16 -13.42 5.92
N LYS A 79 1.27 -13.33 5.17
CA LYS A 79 2.61 -13.50 5.71
C LYS A 79 2.88 -12.37 6.70
N VAL A 80 3.15 -12.70 7.96
CA VAL A 80 3.47 -11.72 9.01
C VAL A 80 4.90 -11.92 9.47
N GLU A 81 5.67 -10.85 9.44
CA GLU A 81 7.07 -10.84 9.84
C GLU A 81 7.23 -9.89 11.04
N LYS A 82 7.84 -10.37 12.11
CA LYS A 82 8.22 -9.53 13.24
C LYS A 82 9.60 -8.97 12.97
N VAL A 83 9.74 -7.65 13.08
CA VAL A 83 11.00 -6.95 12.89
C VAL A 83 11.44 -6.37 14.22
N ASP A 84 12.70 -6.63 14.55
CA ASP A 84 13.34 -6.07 15.73
C ASP A 84 13.37 -4.53 15.65
N PRO A 85 12.97 -3.79 16.71
CA PRO A 85 13.02 -2.34 16.75
C PRO A 85 14.39 -1.74 16.42
N LYS A 86 15.50 -2.37 16.85
CA LYS A 86 16.86 -1.91 16.54
C LYS A 86 17.14 -2.03 15.05
N LYS A 87 16.72 -3.13 14.43
CA LYS A 87 16.84 -3.32 12.97
C LYS A 87 16.02 -2.26 12.22
N ALA A 88 14.78 -2.02 12.64
CA ALA A 88 13.93 -0.99 12.05
C ALA A 88 14.49 0.43 12.23
N ALA A 89 15.21 0.71 13.32
CA ALA A 89 15.85 1.99 13.58
C ALA A 89 17.13 2.22 12.75
N ALA A 90 17.82 1.13 12.37
CA ALA A 90 19.02 1.14 11.53
C ALA A 90 18.69 1.25 10.02
N GLU A 91 17.42 1.09 9.64
CA GLU A 91 17.00 1.23 8.25
C GLU A 91 17.19 2.65 7.71
N PRO A 92 17.43 2.79 6.40
CA PRO A 92 17.50 4.09 5.76
C PRO A 92 16.19 4.85 5.96
N GLU A 93 16.31 6.13 6.25
CA GLU A 93 15.15 6.99 6.43
C GLU A 93 14.34 7.10 5.13
N ARG A 94 13.02 7.02 5.30
CA ARG A 94 12.01 7.27 4.26
C ARG A 94 11.54 8.71 4.38
N GLY A 95 10.96 9.28 3.33
CA GLY A 95 10.45 10.65 3.34
C GLY A 95 9.47 10.92 4.47
N CYS A 96 8.66 9.93 4.87
CA CYS A 96 7.76 10.02 6.03
C CYS A 96 8.42 9.73 7.40
N GLY A 97 9.75 9.66 7.46
CA GLY A 97 10.53 9.29 8.64
C GLY A 97 10.72 7.78 8.82
N LYS A 98 11.28 7.40 9.97
CA LYS A 98 11.56 6.01 10.34
C LYS A 98 10.29 5.22 10.70
N ARG A 99 10.38 3.89 10.58
CA ARG A 99 9.34 2.97 11.06
C ARG A 99 9.29 2.99 12.58
N GLN A 100 8.08 2.92 13.12
CA GLN A 100 7.77 3.18 14.52
C GLN A 100 7.44 1.88 15.23
N VAL A 101 7.93 1.74 16.45
CA VAL A 101 7.58 0.65 17.37
C VAL A 101 6.07 0.65 17.64
N GLY A 102 5.47 -0.54 17.73
CA GLY A 102 4.02 -0.75 17.78
C GLY A 102 3.31 -0.52 16.44
N GLY A 103 4.06 -0.34 15.34
CA GLY A 103 3.51 -0.12 14.01
C GLY A 103 3.38 -1.40 13.18
N GLY A 104 2.26 -1.56 12.49
CA GLY A 104 2.10 -2.52 11.40
C GLY A 104 2.27 -1.85 10.03
N TYR A 105 2.99 -2.50 9.13
CA TYR A 105 3.35 -1.97 7.82
C TYR A 105 3.01 -2.98 6.72
N LEU A 106 2.26 -2.54 5.70
CA LEU A 106 2.16 -3.27 4.45
C LEU A 106 3.42 -3.00 3.65
N VAL A 107 4.14 -4.07 3.32
CA VAL A 107 5.43 -3.98 2.65
C VAL A 107 5.42 -4.71 1.31
N ALA A 108 6.24 -4.21 0.41
CA ALA A 108 6.54 -4.83 -0.86
C ALA A 108 7.99 -4.48 -1.22
N TYR A 109 8.78 -5.49 -1.57
CA TYR A 109 10.17 -5.37 -1.99
C TYR A 109 10.37 -6.08 -3.32
N CYS A 110 11.16 -5.47 -4.19
CA CYS A 110 11.43 -6.02 -5.51
C CYS A 110 12.06 -7.42 -5.41
N SER A 111 11.30 -8.46 -5.75
CA SER A 111 11.76 -9.83 -5.97
C SER A 111 11.25 -10.34 -7.31
N GLU A 112 11.91 -11.33 -7.92
CA GLU A 112 11.53 -11.85 -9.24
C GLU A 112 10.07 -12.34 -9.27
N GLU A 113 9.67 -13.15 -8.29
CA GLU A 113 8.27 -13.61 -8.14
C GLU A 113 7.27 -12.45 -8.06
N GLN A 114 7.65 -11.33 -7.44
CA GLN A 114 6.77 -10.18 -7.33
C GLN A 114 6.68 -9.40 -8.64
N LYS A 115 7.79 -9.29 -9.37
CA LYS A 115 7.81 -8.64 -10.68
C LYS A 115 6.83 -9.33 -11.63
N GLU A 116 6.86 -10.66 -11.72
CA GLU A 116 5.94 -11.41 -12.59
C GLU A 116 4.48 -11.15 -12.25
N ARG A 117 4.09 -11.28 -10.97
CA ARG A 117 2.73 -10.99 -10.51
C ARG A 117 2.30 -9.56 -10.80
N ILE A 118 3.20 -8.62 -10.57
CA ILE A 118 2.93 -7.20 -10.83
C ILE A 118 2.71 -6.96 -12.33
N LEU A 119 3.52 -7.57 -13.20
CA LEU A 119 3.39 -7.46 -14.66
C LEU A 119 2.07 -8.05 -15.14
N GLU A 120 1.69 -9.24 -14.66
CA GLU A 120 0.41 -9.87 -14.95
C GLU A 120 -0.76 -8.98 -14.55
N GLU A 121 -0.75 -8.47 -13.33
CA GLU A 121 -1.83 -7.63 -12.80
C GLU A 121 -1.95 -6.27 -13.50
N ALA A 122 -0.83 -5.69 -13.93
CA ALA A 122 -0.82 -4.47 -14.70
C ALA A 122 -1.38 -4.68 -16.12
N ARG A 123 -1.06 -5.81 -16.77
CA ARG A 123 -1.69 -6.22 -18.06
C ARG A 123 -3.20 -6.39 -17.93
N ILE A 124 -3.68 -7.13 -16.93
CA ILE A 124 -5.12 -7.30 -16.65
C ILE A 124 -5.80 -5.94 -16.47
N SER A 125 -5.15 -5.03 -15.75
CA SER A 125 -5.67 -3.68 -15.49
C SER A 125 -5.68 -2.76 -16.72
N GLY A 126 -5.14 -3.22 -17.86
CA GLY A 126 -5.06 -2.43 -19.11
C GLY A 126 -3.97 -1.38 -19.12
N ILE A 127 -2.94 -1.53 -18.29
CA ILE A 127 -1.75 -0.68 -18.37
C ILE A 127 -0.79 -1.33 -19.36
N GLU A 128 -0.56 -0.69 -20.51
CA GLU A 128 0.52 -1.08 -21.41
C GLU A 128 1.85 -0.77 -20.73
N ILE A 129 2.52 -1.84 -20.28
CA ILE A 129 3.83 -1.74 -19.65
C ILE A 129 4.86 -1.74 -20.78
N LYS A 130 5.13 -0.57 -21.36
CA LYS A 130 6.42 -0.37 -22.02
C LYS A 130 7.47 -0.52 -20.93
N GLU A 131 8.40 -1.45 -21.12
CA GLU A 131 9.42 -1.92 -20.19
C GLU A 131 9.70 -0.95 -19.02
N LEU A 132 9.33 -1.35 -17.78
CA LEU A 132 9.74 -0.68 -16.53
C LEU A 132 9.17 0.72 -16.20
N SER A 133 7.84 0.93 -16.29
CA SER A 133 7.21 1.91 -15.37
C SER A 133 7.15 1.44 -13.91
N LEU A 134 7.82 0.32 -13.60
CA LEU A 134 8.01 -0.21 -12.26
C LEU A 134 9.06 0.60 -11.51
N ALA A 135 8.61 1.29 -10.46
CA ALA A 135 9.49 1.91 -9.49
C ALA A 135 9.74 0.92 -8.35
N GLY A 136 10.52 -0.12 -8.65
CA GLY A 136 10.65 -1.30 -7.80
C GLY A 136 9.33 -2.08 -7.78
N PRO A 137 8.72 -2.34 -6.61
CA PRO A 137 7.46 -3.07 -6.52
C PRO A 137 6.21 -2.21 -6.72
N LEU A 138 6.37 -0.93 -7.06
CA LEU A 138 5.28 0.00 -7.33
C LEU A 138 4.95 0.03 -8.83
N VAL A 139 3.69 -0.23 -9.17
CA VAL A 139 3.15 0.04 -10.50
C VAL A 139 2.78 1.50 -10.59
N VAL A 140 3.46 2.23 -11.48
CA VAL A 140 3.15 3.64 -11.75
C VAL A 140 2.07 3.71 -12.82
N ILE A 141 0.96 4.38 -12.51
CA ILE A 141 -0.08 4.69 -13.49
C ILE A 141 0.42 5.90 -14.31
N PRO A 142 0.50 5.78 -15.66
CA PRO A 142 0.89 6.87 -16.54
C PRO A 142 0.07 8.14 -16.26
N LYS A 143 0.70 9.32 -16.37
CA LYS A 143 0.05 10.59 -16.00
C LYS A 143 -1.30 10.79 -16.73
N SER A 144 -1.38 10.39 -18.00
CA SER A 144 -2.61 10.44 -18.81
C SER A 144 -3.74 9.54 -18.30
N GLN A 145 -3.42 8.46 -17.59
CA GLN A 145 -4.36 7.46 -17.06
C GLN A 145 -4.62 7.63 -15.56
N ARG A 146 -4.00 8.60 -14.90
CA ARG A 146 -4.24 8.85 -13.47
C ARG A 146 -5.68 9.23 -13.21
N ILE A 147 -6.16 8.80 -12.04
CA ILE A 147 -7.55 8.95 -11.63
C ILE A 147 -7.66 10.05 -10.58
N GLN A 148 -8.55 11.01 -10.80
CA GLN A 148 -8.77 12.08 -9.83
C GLN A 148 -9.56 11.58 -8.62
N TYR A 149 -8.94 11.59 -7.45
CA TYR A 149 -9.58 11.25 -6.19
C TYR A 149 -10.36 12.44 -5.63
N LYS A 150 -11.69 12.29 -5.56
CA LYS A 150 -12.65 13.31 -5.09
C LYS A 150 -13.12 13.09 -3.63
N GLY A 151 -12.71 12.00 -2.98
CA GLY A 151 -13.16 11.70 -1.61
C GLY A 151 -12.43 12.50 -0.52
N PRO A 152 -12.94 12.60 0.72
CA PRO A 152 -12.23 13.33 1.77
C PRO A 152 -10.87 12.72 2.10
N PHE A 153 -9.98 13.52 2.71
CA PHE A 153 -8.73 13.02 3.28
C PHE A 153 -9.01 11.94 4.32
N PHE A 154 -8.10 10.96 4.42
CA PHE A 154 -8.22 9.89 5.41
C PHE A 154 -6.84 9.40 5.84
N ARG A 155 -6.77 8.86 7.06
CA ARG A 155 -5.61 8.12 7.54
C ARG A 155 -5.88 6.61 7.39
N GLY A 156 -4.86 5.84 7.03
CA GLY A 156 -5.00 4.40 6.77
C GLY A 156 -5.48 4.09 5.35
N TYR A 157 -6.57 3.32 5.24
CA TYR A 157 -7.06 2.75 3.97
C TYR A 157 -8.58 2.91 3.81
N ARG A 158 -9.02 2.75 2.56
CA ARG A 158 -10.43 2.64 2.16
C ARG A 158 -10.54 1.51 1.15
N TYR A 159 -11.65 0.79 1.19
CA TYR A 159 -11.96 -0.20 0.16
C TYR A 159 -12.47 0.54 -1.07
N VAL A 160 -11.91 0.21 -2.21
CA VAL A 160 -12.27 0.83 -3.49
C VAL A 160 -12.31 -0.24 -4.58
N LYS A 161 -13.22 -0.06 -5.53
CA LYS A 161 -13.12 -0.68 -6.85
C LYS A 161 -12.50 0.35 -7.79
N VAL A 162 -11.47 -0.03 -8.51
CA VAL A 162 -10.75 0.88 -9.42
C VAL A 162 -10.80 0.32 -10.83
N ASP A 163 -11.12 1.19 -11.77
CA ASP A 163 -11.12 0.93 -13.21
C ASP A 163 -10.16 1.94 -13.85
N ILE A 164 -8.95 1.45 -14.17
CA ILE A 164 -7.87 2.29 -14.70
C ILE A 164 -8.18 2.71 -16.14
N ARG A 165 -8.75 1.81 -16.94
CA ARG A 165 -9.11 2.07 -18.36
C ARG A 165 -10.12 3.21 -18.46
N ASN A 166 -11.17 3.17 -17.65
CA ASN A 166 -12.19 4.21 -17.63
C ASN A 166 -11.86 5.39 -16.70
N ARG A 167 -10.68 5.36 -16.06
CA ARG A 167 -10.23 6.35 -15.08
C ARG A 167 -11.26 6.63 -13.97
N LYS A 168 -11.91 5.57 -13.49
CA LYS A 168 -12.99 5.62 -12.49
C LYS A 168 -12.60 4.86 -11.24
N TYR A 169 -13.12 5.30 -10.11
CA TYR A 169 -13.07 4.54 -8.87
C TYR A 169 -14.38 4.68 -8.10
N THR A 170 -14.73 3.66 -7.33
CA THR A 170 -15.89 3.66 -6.45
C THR A 170 -15.47 3.26 -5.05
N ILE A 171 -15.87 4.02 -4.04
CA ILE A 171 -15.61 3.68 -2.63
C ILE A 171 -16.61 2.61 -2.19
N ILE A 172 -16.11 1.51 -1.66
CA ILE A 172 -16.91 0.40 -1.16
C ILE A 172 -17.11 0.58 0.35
N LYS A 173 -18.37 0.58 0.80
CA LYS A 173 -18.70 0.54 2.23
C LYS A 173 -18.70 -0.91 2.72
N VAL A 174 -17.64 -1.30 3.42
CA VAL A 174 -17.59 -2.61 4.09
C VAL A 174 -18.33 -2.49 5.42
N LYS A 175 -19.51 -3.10 5.52
CA LYS A 175 -20.26 -3.18 6.80
C LYS A 175 -19.54 -4.14 7.74
N VAL A 176 -18.91 -3.59 8.78
CA VAL A 176 -18.33 -4.41 9.85
C VAL A 176 -19.45 -4.72 10.85
N LYS A 177 -19.95 -5.97 10.88
CA LYS A 177 -20.73 -6.43 12.04
C LYS A 177 -19.80 -6.34 13.26
N LYS A 178 -20.03 -5.37 14.15
CA LYS A 178 -19.38 -5.33 15.46
C LYS A 178 -19.83 -6.61 16.19
N LYS A 179 -18.90 -7.47 16.60
CA LYS A 179 -19.24 -8.50 17.59
C LYS A 179 -19.71 -7.74 18.83
N LYS A 180 -20.93 -7.99 19.30
CA LYS A 180 -21.37 -7.52 20.62
C LYS A 180 -20.33 -8.07 21.61
N VAL A 181 -19.57 -7.18 22.24
CA VAL A 181 -18.79 -7.54 23.42
C VAL A 181 -19.85 -7.90 24.45
N LYS A 182 -19.97 -9.19 24.80
CA LYS A 182 -20.74 -9.57 25.98
C LYS A 182 -19.98 -8.94 27.16
N LYS A 183 -20.60 -7.96 27.81
CA LYS A 183 -20.19 -7.48 29.14
C LYS A 183 -20.33 -8.64 30.12
#